data_AF-A0A495Z2H6-F1
#
_entry.id   AF-A0A495Z2H6-F1
#
_cell.length_a   1.000
_cell.length_b   1.000
_cell.length_c   1.000
_cell.angle_alpha   90.00
_cell.angle_beta   90.00
_cell.angle_gamma   90.00
#
_symmetry.space_group_name_H-M   'P 1'
#
loop_
_entity.id
_entity.type
_entity.pdbx_description
1 polymer ?
#
loop_
_entity_poly.entity_id
_entity_poly.type
_entity_poly.pdbx_seq_one_letter_code
_entity_poly.pdbx_strand_id
1 'polypeptide(L)'
;MQIDEILWLSQFVEKLESRHNVTTTEVEEVFVNRPRFRFVAKGNRSGEDVYSAMGQTDAGRYLIVFFILKPYHRALVVSARDMDRKERREYGRKR
;
A
#
# COMPACT_ATOMS: atom_id res chain seq x y z
N MET A 1 5.57 -12.33 -0.82
CA MET A 1 4.92 -11.84 0.41
C MET A 1 3.43 -11.91 0.18
N GLN A 2 2.68 -12.34 1.19
CA GLN A 2 1.23 -12.44 1.18
C GLN A 2 0.70 -11.49 2.26
N ILE A 3 -0.49 -10.92 2.05
CA ILE A 3 -1.20 -10.10 3.03
C ILE A 3 -2.59 -10.72 3.19
N ASP A 4 -2.92 -11.14 4.41
CA ASP A 4 -4.15 -11.88 4.72
C ASP A 4 -5.23 -10.96 5.31
N GLU A 5 -4.84 -9.85 5.93
CA GLU A 5 -5.76 -8.88 6.55
C GLU A 5 -5.20 -7.45 6.43
N ILE A 6 -6.08 -6.48 6.18
CA ILE A 6 -5.76 -5.05 6.20
C ILE A 6 -6.29 -4.45 7.49
N LEU A 7 -5.40 -3.82 8.25
CA LEU A 7 -5.74 -3.11 9.48
C LEU A 7 -5.88 -1.62 9.18
N TRP A 8 -6.99 -1.05 9.64
CA TRP A 8 -7.35 0.35 9.47
C TRP A 8 -7.32 1.09 10.79
N LEU A 9 -6.65 2.25 10.84
CA LEU A 9 -6.83 3.22 11.91
C LEU A 9 -7.57 4.42 11.35
N SER A 10 -8.58 4.90 12.08
CA SER A 10 -9.49 5.97 11.62
C SER A 10 -8.74 7.22 11.15
N GLN A 11 -7.68 7.60 11.87
CA GLN A 11 -6.80 8.73 11.52
C GLN A 11 -6.12 8.59 10.14
N PHE A 12 -5.85 7.35 9.71
CA PHE A 12 -5.23 7.09 8.41
C PHE A 12 -6.28 7.00 7.32
N VAL A 13 -7.43 6.37 7.58
CA VAL A 13 -8.55 6.33 6.64
C VAL A 13 -8.99 7.75 6.25
N GLU A 14 -9.23 8.61 7.24
CA GLU A 14 -9.62 10.01 7.00
C GLU A 14 -8.55 10.77 6.20
N LYS A 15 -7.27 10.49 6.46
CA LYS A 15 -6.15 11.07 5.71
C LYS A 15 -6.12 10.61 4.25
N LEU A 16 -6.47 9.36 3.94
CA LEU A 16 -6.44 8.84 2.57
C LEU A 16 -7.43 9.60 1.68
N GLU A 17 -8.65 9.77 2.15
CA GLU A 17 -9.69 10.46 1.40
C GLU A 17 -9.39 11.96 1.34
N SER A 18 -9.21 12.61 2.49
CA SER A 18 -9.07 14.08 2.56
C SER A 18 -7.82 14.64 1.89
N ARG A 19 -6.69 13.91 1.91
CA ARG A 19 -5.41 14.41 1.37
C ARG A 19 -4.99 13.77 0.07
N HIS A 20 -5.47 12.56 -0.23
CA HIS A 20 -5.00 11.80 -1.38
C HIS A 20 -6.10 11.38 -2.34
N ASN A 21 -7.38 11.61 -1.99
CA ASN A 21 -8.53 11.17 -2.75
C ASN A 21 -8.40 9.67 -3.12
N VAL A 22 -7.99 8.88 -2.12
CA VAL A 22 -7.87 7.42 -2.20
C VAL A 22 -8.85 6.82 -1.21
N THR A 23 -9.66 5.88 -1.68
CA THR A 23 -10.61 5.14 -0.85
C THR A 23 -9.97 3.88 -0.26
N THR A 24 -10.57 3.31 0.79
CA THR A 24 -10.12 2.01 1.33
C THR A 24 -10.27 0.89 0.32
N THR A 25 -11.32 0.92 -0.51
CA THR A 25 -11.55 -0.05 -1.59
C THR A 25 -10.43 -0.05 -2.62
N GLU A 26 -9.97 1.11 -3.05
CA GLU A 26 -8.84 1.20 -3.99
C GLU A 26 -7.54 0.64 -3.39
N VAL A 27 -7.35 0.77 -2.07
CA VAL A 27 -6.23 0.16 -1.39
C VAL A 27 -6.37 -1.37 -1.37
N GLU A 28 -7.55 -1.89 -1.06
CA GLU A 28 -7.84 -3.34 -1.12
C GLU A 28 -7.55 -3.92 -2.51
N GLU A 29 -8.03 -3.25 -3.56
CA GLU A 29 -7.77 -3.64 -4.96
C GLU A 29 -6.27 -3.72 -5.27
N VAL A 30 -5.46 -2.78 -4.75
CA VAL A 30 -3.99 -2.83 -4.90
C VAL A 30 -3.39 -4.10 -4.31
N PHE A 31 -3.87 -4.54 -3.14
CA PHE A 31 -3.39 -5.76 -2.48
C PHE A 31 -3.88 -7.04 -3.15
N VAL A 32 -5.09 -7.04 -3.73
CA VAL A 32 -5.70 -8.24 -4.33
C VAL A 32 -5.26 -8.46 -5.78
N ASN A 33 -5.11 -7.40 -6.58
CA ASN A 33 -4.91 -7.52 -8.03
C ASN A 33 -3.52 -8.07 -8.39
N ARG A 34 -2.52 -7.20 -8.38
CA ARG A 34 -1.15 -7.56 -8.74
C ARG A 34 -0.14 -6.74 -7.94
N PRO A 35 -0.14 -6.88 -6.61
CA PRO A 35 0.73 -6.07 -5.77
C PRO A 35 2.21 -6.36 -6.05
N ARG A 36 2.99 -5.29 -6.14
CA ARG A 36 4.44 -5.34 -6.10
C ARG A 36 4.92 -4.75 -4.77
N PHE A 37 5.31 -5.64 -3.88
CA PHE A 37 5.82 -5.27 -2.56
C PHE A 37 7.30 -4.88 -2.61
N ARG A 38 7.66 -3.85 -1.83
CA ARG A 38 9.02 -3.36 -1.67
C ARG A 38 9.27 -2.95 -0.22
N PHE A 39 10.43 -3.33 0.31
CA PHE A 39 10.90 -2.83 1.60
C PHE A 39 11.24 -1.34 1.50
N VAL A 40 10.79 -0.55 2.48
CA VAL A 40 11.04 0.91 2.51
C VAL A 40 12.02 1.26 3.62
N ALA A 41 11.73 0.85 4.85
CA ALA A 41 12.56 1.17 6.00
C ALA A 41 12.29 0.22 7.17
N LYS A 42 13.23 0.14 8.11
CA LYS A 42 13.00 -0.53 9.38
C LYS A 42 12.00 0.27 10.22
N GLY A 43 11.12 -0.44 10.91
CA GLY A 43 10.22 0.16 11.88
C GLY A 43 10.92 0.62 13.15
N ASN A 44 10.22 1.43 13.95
CA ASN A 44 10.69 1.80 15.30
C ASN A 44 10.62 0.63 16.30
N ARG A 45 9.92 -0.45 15.94
CA ARG A 45 9.78 -1.66 16.75
C ARG A 45 10.24 -2.86 15.93
N SER A 46 10.87 -3.82 16.61
CA SER A 46 11.27 -5.07 15.97
C SER A 46 10.05 -5.77 15.37
N GLY A 47 10.14 -6.16 14.10
CA GLY A 47 9.06 -6.82 13.37
C GLY A 47 7.96 -5.88 12.86
N GLU A 48 8.17 -4.56 12.87
CA GLU A 48 7.23 -3.56 12.33
C GLU A 48 7.83 -2.76 11.16
N ASP A 49 8.49 -3.46 10.25
CA ASP A 49 9.10 -2.83 9.08
C ASP A 49 8.06 -2.20 8.14
N VAL A 50 8.46 -1.09 7.52
CA VAL A 50 7.64 -0.34 6.58
C VAL A 50 7.87 -0.88 5.18
N TYR A 51 6.78 -1.24 4.52
CA TYR A 51 6.74 -1.70 3.15
C TYR A 51 5.87 -0.77 2.30
N SER A 52 6.06 -0.86 1.00
CA SER A 52 5.15 -0.28 0.01
C SER A 52 4.58 -1.38 -0.89
N ALA A 53 3.29 -1.32 -1.17
CA ALA A 53 2.63 -2.09 -2.23
C ALA A 53 2.33 -1.15 -3.39
N MET A 54 2.87 -1.47 -4.56
CA MET A 54 2.52 -0.81 -5.82
C MET A 54 1.52 -1.68 -6.58
N GLY A 55 0.40 -1.10 -7.03
CA GLY A 55 -0.60 -1.84 -7.80
C GLY A 55 -1.44 -0.94 -8.68
N GLN A 56 -2.33 -1.57 -9.45
CA GLN A 56 -3.33 -0.89 -10.26
C GLN A 56 -4.71 -1.27 -9.72
N THR A 57 -5.56 -0.24 -9.52
CA THR A 57 -6.97 -0.39 -9.14
C THR A 57 -7.79 -0.92 -10.32
N ASP A 58 -9.01 -1.34 -10.06
CA ASP A 58 -9.93 -1.84 -11.10
C ASP A 58 -10.33 -0.73 -12.06
N ALA A 59 -10.43 0.51 -11.56
CA ALA A 59 -10.60 1.72 -12.37
C ALA A 59 -9.35 2.14 -13.15
N GLY A 60 -8.24 1.40 -13.02
CA GLY A 60 -7.00 1.64 -13.76
C GLY A 60 -6.06 2.67 -13.16
N ARG A 61 -6.33 3.21 -11.96
CA ARG A 61 -5.41 4.10 -11.24
C ARG A 61 -4.21 3.33 -10.73
N TYR A 62 -3.04 3.94 -10.79
CA TYR A 62 -1.80 3.35 -10.28
C TYR A 62 -1.51 3.94 -8.90
N LEU A 63 -1.60 3.12 -7.86
CA LEU A 63 -1.43 3.56 -6.48
C LEU A 63 -0.23 2.91 -5.81
N ILE A 64 0.45 3.68 -4.97
CA ILE A 64 1.43 3.18 -4.02
C ILE A 64 0.85 3.30 -2.61
N VAL A 65 0.83 2.18 -1.90
CA VAL A 65 0.31 2.05 -0.53
C VAL A 65 1.48 1.78 0.40
N PHE A 66 1.66 2.60 1.42
CA PHE A 66 2.62 2.41 2.50
C PHE A 66 1.95 1.78 3.71
N PHE A 67 2.53 0.70 4.21
CA PHE A 67 2.00 -0.04 5.34
C PHE A 67 3.10 -0.60 6.22
N ILE A 68 2.75 -0.84 7.48
CA ILE A 68 3.59 -1.58 8.41
C ILE A 68 3.18 -3.05 8.32
N LEU A 69 4.14 -3.93 8.07
CA LEU A 69 3.89 -5.37 8.15
C LEU A 69 3.81 -5.77 9.62
N LYS A 70 2.65 -6.29 10.03
CA LYS A 70 2.40 -6.84 11.37
C LYS A 70 2.47 -8.39 11.32
N PRO A 71 2.61 -9.05 12.48
CA PRO A 71 2.55 -10.51 12.55
C PRO A 71 1.28 -11.07 11.91
N TYR A 72 1.38 -12.30 11.38
CA TYR A 72 0.32 -13.01 10.65
C TYR A 72 -0.09 -12.31 9.34
N HIS A 73 0.89 -11.75 8.61
CA HIS A 73 0.69 -11.15 7.29
C HIS A 73 -0.36 -10.03 7.26
N ARG A 74 -0.41 -9.22 8.31
CA ARG A 74 -1.38 -8.12 8.40
C ARG A 74 -0.75 -6.80 7.98
N ALA A 75 -1.42 -6.06 7.12
CA ALA A 75 -0.96 -4.76 6.64
C ALA A 75 -1.66 -3.64 7.40
N LEU A 76 -0.95 -2.95 8.29
CA LEU A 76 -1.45 -1.70 8.86
C LEU A 76 -1.17 -0.56 7.87
N VAL A 77 -2.21 -0.10 7.17
CA VAL A 77 -2.09 0.95 6.15
C VAL A 77 -1.87 2.30 6.83
N VAL A 78 -0.79 2.98 6.43
CA VAL A 78 -0.38 4.28 6.98
C VAL A 78 -0.65 5.42 6.00
N SER A 79 -0.52 5.16 4.70
CA SER A 79 -0.74 6.14 3.65
C SER A 79 -0.90 5.46 2.30
N ALA A 80 -1.62 6.08 1.37
CA ALA A 80 -1.67 5.68 -0.02
C ALA A 80 -1.80 6.94 -0.90
N ARG A 81 -1.27 6.88 -2.12
CA ARG A 81 -1.37 7.97 -3.10
C ARG A 81 -1.19 7.44 -4.51
N ASP A 82 -1.51 8.27 -5.50
CA ASP A 82 -1.12 8.01 -6.89
C ASP A 82 0.40 7.86 -7.02
N MET A 83 0.80 6.88 -7.82
CA MET A 83 2.18 6.70 -8.23
C MET A 83 2.63 7.84 -9.13
N ASP A 84 3.87 8.28 -8.94
CA ASP A 84 4.54 9.19 -9.86
C ASP A 84 4.99 8.46 -11.14
N ARG A 85 5.48 9.22 -12.13
CA ARG A 85 5.90 8.66 -13.43
C ARG A 85 7.06 7.66 -13.31
N LYS A 86 7.92 7.77 -12.30
CA LYS A 86 9.04 6.85 -12.07
C LYS A 86 8.54 5.55 -11.43
N GLU A 87 7.67 5.66 -10.42
CA GLU A 87 7.02 4.53 -9.74
C GLU A 87 6.17 3.72 -10.71
N ARG A 88 5.36 4.35 -11.57
CA ARG A 88 4.59 3.65 -12.62
C ARG A 88 5.49 2.89 -13.58
N ARG A 89 6.61 3.49 -13.98
CA ARG A 89 7.61 2.81 -14.83
C ARG A 89 8.28 1.65 -14.11
N GLU A 90 8.57 1.79 -12.82
CA GLU A 90 9.13 0.71 -12.00
C GLU A 90 8.13 -0.45 -11.89
N TYR A 91 6.86 -0.16 -11.60
CA TYR A 91 5.79 -1.15 -11.51
C TYR A 91 5.62 -1.92 -12.82
N GLY A 92 5.58 -1.23 -13.96
CA GLY A 92 5.40 -1.84 -15.29
C GLY A 92 6.59 -2.65 -15.81
N ARG A 93 7.78 -2.58 -15.17
CA ARG A 93 8.92 -3.44 -15.54
C ARG A 93 8.65 -4.87 -15.09
N LYS A 94 8.64 -5.80 -16.05
CA LYS A 94 8.63 -7.24 -15.78
C LYS A 94 9.84 -7.59 -14.90
N ARG A 95 9.64 -8.53 -13.97
CA ARG A 95 10.72 -9.17 -13.22
C ARG A 95 11.62 -9.96 -14.15
#